data_AF-M5XFK8-F1
#
_entry.id   AF-M5XFK8-F1
#
_cell.length_a   1.000
_cell.length_b   1.000
_cell.length_c   1.000
_cell.angle_alpha   90.00
_cell.angle_beta   90.00
_cell.angle_gamma   90.00
#
_symmetry.space_group_name_H-M   'P 1'
#
loop_
_entity.id
_entity.type
_entity.pdbx_description
1 polymer ?
#
loop_
_entity_poly.entity_id
_entity_poly.type
_entity_poly.pdbx_seq_one_letter_code
_entity_poly.pdbx_strand_id
1 'polypeptide(L)'
;MYTSRNRIHKDKGAEPTEFEESVAQAIFDLDNAGTDLKSELKDLYINSAVQVDVAGNRKAVVIHIPYRLRKAYRKIHVRLVRELEKKFSGKDVILIATRRIVRPPKKGSAAQRPRTRTLTAVHEAMLEDVVLPAEIVGKRTRYRLDGSKIMKVFLDPKERNNTEYKLESFSAVYRKLSGKDVVFEYPITDA
;
A
#
# COMPACT_ATOMS: atom_id res chain seq x y z
N MET A 1 -15.04 16.56 20.82
CA MET A 1 -15.53 15.17 20.70
C MET A 1 -14.73 14.50 19.58
N TYR A 2 -13.93 13.47 19.86
CA TYR A 2 -13.18 12.77 18.81
C TYR A 2 -14.16 11.92 17.99
N THR A 3 -14.53 12.40 16.80
CA THR A 3 -15.38 11.66 15.86
C THR A 3 -14.51 10.88 14.88
N SER A 4 -14.98 9.74 14.39
CA SER A 4 -14.31 8.93 13.35
C SER A 4 -13.93 9.75 12.10
N ARG A 5 -14.66 10.83 11.81
CA ARG A 5 -14.32 11.81 10.76
C ARG A 5 -12.92 12.42 10.89
N ASN A 6 -12.37 12.56 12.09
CA ASN A 6 -11.01 13.10 12.27
C ASN A 6 -9.93 12.13 11.77
N ARG A 7 -10.28 10.86 11.52
CA ARG A 7 -9.36 9.84 10.98
C ARG A 7 -9.27 9.85 9.45
N ILE A 8 -10.12 10.61 8.76
CA ILE A 8 -10.05 10.80 7.30
C ILE A 8 -9.79 12.26 6.96
N HIS A 9 -8.79 12.49 6.11
CA HIS A 9 -8.57 13.78 5.47
C HIS A 9 -8.37 13.58 3.98
N LYS A 10 -9.42 13.85 3.20
CA LYS A 10 -9.32 13.83 1.75
C LYS A 10 -8.64 15.07 1.20
N ASP A 11 -7.90 14.88 0.12
CA ASP A 11 -7.38 16.01 -0.66
C ASP A 11 -8.56 16.84 -1.19
N LYS A 12 -8.45 18.17 -1.03
CA LYS A 12 -9.46 19.18 -1.43
C LYS A 12 -10.81 19.12 -0.69
N GLY A 13 -10.88 18.46 0.47
CA GLY A 13 -12.08 18.48 1.31
C GLY A 13 -13.28 17.74 0.70
N ALA A 14 -13.03 16.78 -0.19
CA ALA A 14 -14.08 15.93 -0.74
C ALA A 14 -14.70 15.05 0.36
N GLU A 15 -15.99 14.73 0.24
CA GLU A 15 -16.68 13.89 1.20
C GLU A 15 -16.17 12.44 1.18
N PRO A 16 -16.04 11.79 2.35
CA PRO A 16 -15.70 10.39 2.44
C PRO A 16 -16.80 9.51 1.84
N THR A 17 -16.40 8.42 1.20
CA THR A 17 -17.32 7.37 0.77
C THR A 17 -17.70 6.49 1.96
N GLU A 18 -18.85 5.83 1.90
CA GLU A 18 -19.33 4.91 2.95
C GLU A 18 -18.26 3.87 3.35
N PHE A 19 -17.52 3.37 2.36
CA PHE A 19 -16.44 2.42 2.62
C PHE A 19 -15.28 3.06 3.39
N GLU A 20 -14.90 4.28 3.05
CA GLU A 20 -13.85 5.00 3.78
C GLU A 20 -14.30 5.31 5.22
N GLU A 21 -15.56 5.71 5.41
CA GLU A 21 -16.12 5.90 6.75
C GLU A 21 -16.05 4.62 7.58
N SER A 22 -16.32 3.45 6.99
CA SER A 22 -16.17 2.16 7.66
C SER A 22 -14.72 1.87 8.10
N VAL A 23 -13.74 2.23 7.26
CA VAL A 23 -12.30 2.08 7.59
C VAL A 23 -11.88 3.08 8.67
N ALA A 24 -12.37 4.32 8.62
CA ALA A 24 -12.09 5.32 9.64
C ALA A 24 -12.70 4.94 10.99
N GLN A 25 -13.92 4.39 10.99
CA GLN A 25 -14.56 3.86 12.18
C GLN A 25 -13.73 2.69 12.74
N ALA A 26 -13.31 1.76 11.88
CA ALA A 26 -12.45 0.66 12.30
C ALA A 26 -11.16 1.14 12.97
N ILE A 27 -10.48 2.16 12.44
CA ILE A 27 -9.28 2.74 13.05
C ILE A 27 -9.63 3.43 14.38
N PHE A 28 -10.78 4.11 14.45
CA PHE A 28 -11.24 4.78 15.66
C PHE A 28 -11.55 3.80 16.81
N ASP A 29 -12.21 2.66 16.56
CA ASP A 29 -12.43 1.72 17.65
C ASP A 29 -11.13 1.04 18.10
N LEU A 30 -10.12 0.91 17.23
CA LEU A 30 -8.80 0.40 17.64
C LEU A 30 -8.08 1.36 18.60
N ASP A 31 -8.26 2.67 18.39
CA ASP A 31 -7.77 3.71 19.29
C ASP A 31 -8.47 3.68 20.65
N ASN A 32 -9.77 3.36 20.67
CA ASN A 32 -10.57 3.27 21.90
C ASN A 32 -10.44 1.94 22.63
N ALA A 33 -10.10 0.85 21.94
CA ALA A 33 -10.02 -0.50 22.50
C ALA A 33 -8.90 -0.71 23.53
N GLY A 34 -8.20 0.35 23.96
CA GLY A 34 -7.17 0.27 25.02
C GLY A 34 -5.94 -0.55 24.63
N THR A 35 -5.74 -0.78 23.34
CA THR A 35 -4.57 -1.50 22.82
C THR A 35 -3.31 -0.64 22.96
N ASP A 36 -2.14 -1.29 23.02
CA ASP A 36 -0.83 -0.61 23.04
C ASP A 36 -0.59 0.34 21.85
N LEU A 37 -1.48 0.34 20.85
CA LEU A 37 -1.43 1.18 19.65
C LEU A 37 -2.02 2.59 19.87
N LYS A 38 -2.71 2.84 20.98
CA LYS A 38 -3.43 4.10 21.22
C LYS A 38 -2.54 5.34 21.13
N SER A 39 -1.35 5.29 21.74
CA SER A 39 -0.41 6.41 21.73
C SER A 39 0.13 6.71 20.34
N GLU A 40 0.35 5.66 19.54
CA GLU A 40 0.91 5.76 18.18
C GLU A 40 -0.15 6.12 17.14
N LEU A 41 -1.42 5.76 17.37
CA LEU A 41 -2.54 6.06 16.48
C LEU A 41 -3.08 7.48 16.66
N LYS A 42 -2.93 8.13 17.80
CA LYS A 42 -3.55 9.44 18.12
C LYS A 42 -3.44 10.49 17.00
N ASP A 43 -2.27 10.63 16.38
CA ASP A 43 -2.01 11.66 15.35
C ASP A 43 -2.10 11.13 13.91
N LEU A 44 -2.48 9.87 13.75
CA LEU A 44 -2.55 9.22 12.44
C LEU A 44 -3.92 9.36 11.79
N TYR A 45 -3.91 9.65 10.49
CA TYR A 45 -5.10 9.73 9.66
C TYR A 45 -4.80 9.17 8.26
N ILE A 46 -5.88 8.81 7.56
CA ILE A 46 -5.83 8.25 6.21
C ILE A 46 -6.40 9.25 5.20
N ASN A 47 -5.97 9.14 3.94
CA ASN A 47 -6.46 9.98 2.85
C ASN A 47 -7.66 9.36 2.14
N SER A 48 -7.57 8.07 1.85
CA SER A 48 -8.63 7.31 1.18
C SER A 48 -8.48 5.82 1.43
N ALA A 49 -9.50 5.06 1.09
CA ALA A 49 -9.50 3.61 1.13
C ALA A 49 -10.27 3.06 -0.07
N VAL A 50 -9.73 2.04 -0.72
CA VAL A 50 -10.28 1.47 -1.95
C VAL A 50 -10.31 -0.04 -1.82
N GLN A 51 -11.40 -0.68 -2.26
CA GLN A 51 -11.42 -2.13 -2.42
C GLN A 51 -10.93 -2.51 -3.81
N VAL A 52 -10.06 -3.51 -3.88
CA VAL A 52 -9.51 -4.07 -5.11
C VAL A 52 -9.90 -5.54 -5.18
N ASP A 53 -10.47 -5.96 -6.30
CA ASP A 53 -10.78 -7.36 -6.54
C ASP A 53 -9.51 -8.14 -6.83
N VAL A 54 -9.35 -9.27 -6.15
CA VAL A 54 -8.25 -10.22 -6.28
C VAL A 54 -8.79 -11.50 -6.92
N ALA A 55 -7.91 -12.29 -7.53
CA ALA A 55 -8.27 -13.60 -8.04
C ALA A 55 -8.91 -14.49 -6.95
N GLY A 56 -9.82 -15.38 -7.36
CA GLY A 56 -10.51 -16.29 -6.44
C GLY A 56 -11.63 -15.67 -5.61
N ASN A 57 -12.29 -14.61 -6.11
CA ASN A 57 -13.39 -13.91 -5.44
C ASN A 57 -13.01 -13.28 -4.09
N ARG A 58 -11.71 -13.09 -3.85
CA ARG A 58 -11.17 -12.37 -2.69
C ARG A 58 -11.12 -10.88 -3.00
N LYS A 59 -11.22 -10.05 -1.95
CA LYS A 59 -11.06 -8.59 -2.06
C LYS A 59 -9.94 -8.13 -1.15
N ALA A 60 -9.09 -7.23 -1.64
CA ALA A 60 -8.09 -6.55 -0.85
C ALA A 60 -8.56 -5.12 -0.53
N VAL A 61 -8.26 -4.66 0.69
CA VAL A 61 -8.51 -3.29 1.14
C VAL A 61 -7.20 -2.52 1.05
N VAL A 62 -7.15 -1.53 0.16
CA VAL A 62 -6.01 -0.64 0.00
C VAL A 62 -6.28 0.66 0.74
N ILE A 63 -5.47 0.96 1.75
CA ILE A 63 -5.59 2.19 2.53
C ILE A 63 -4.48 3.15 2.13
N HIS A 64 -4.88 4.32 1.67
CA HIS A 64 -4.00 5.39 1.26
C HIS A 64 -3.66 6.30 2.43
N ILE A 65 -2.37 6.40 2.74
CA ILE A 65 -1.85 7.14 3.88
C ILE A 65 -1.14 8.41 3.38
N PRO A 66 -1.16 9.53 4.13
CA PRO A 66 -0.32 10.69 3.84
C PRO A 66 1.17 10.31 3.78
N TYR A 67 1.89 10.74 2.75
CA TYR A 67 3.34 10.48 2.63
C TYR A 67 4.14 10.93 3.88
N ARG A 68 3.72 12.02 4.53
CA ARG A 68 4.35 12.55 5.75
C ARG A 68 4.31 11.57 6.92
N LEU A 69 3.26 10.75 7.01
CA LEU A 69 3.04 9.80 8.10
C LEU A 69 3.55 8.39 7.78
N ARG A 70 4.11 8.15 6.59
CA ARG A 70 4.62 6.82 6.15
C ARG A 70 5.53 6.18 7.19
N LYS A 71 6.44 6.95 7.80
CA LYS A 71 7.40 6.43 8.80
C LYS A 71 6.71 5.93 10.08
N ALA A 72 5.69 6.65 10.55
CA ALA A 72 4.92 6.26 11.72
C ALA A 72 4.10 4.99 11.44
N TYR A 73 3.42 4.94 10.29
CA TYR A 73 2.69 3.74 9.86
C TYR A 73 3.59 2.52 9.65
N ARG A 74 4.83 2.71 9.18
CA ARG A 74 5.80 1.61 9.05
C ARG A 74 6.16 0.98 10.40
N LYS A 75 6.29 1.79 11.45
CA LYS A 75 6.59 1.29 12.81
C LYS A 75 5.47 0.38 13.34
N ILE A 76 4.22 0.73 13.06
CA ILE A 76 3.04 0.02 13.57
C ILE A 76 2.44 -0.98 12.58
N HIS A 77 3.04 -1.11 11.39
CA HIS A 77 2.43 -1.76 10.23
C HIS A 77 1.89 -3.16 10.53
N VAL A 78 2.74 -4.04 11.07
CA VAL A 78 2.41 -5.45 11.33
C VAL A 78 1.23 -5.57 12.30
N ARG A 79 1.21 -4.76 13.35
CA ARG A 79 0.16 -4.77 14.38
C ARG A 79 -1.15 -4.20 13.82
N LEU A 80 -1.07 -3.06 13.12
CA LEU A 80 -2.23 -2.40 12.55
C LEU A 80 -2.92 -3.25 11.48
N VAL A 81 -2.15 -3.85 10.57
CA VAL A 81 -2.69 -4.73 9.51
C VAL A 81 -3.40 -5.93 10.13
N ARG A 82 -2.80 -6.58 11.15
CA ARG A 82 -3.42 -7.73 11.83
C ARG A 82 -4.77 -7.37 12.47
N GLU A 83 -4.86 -6.22 13.14
CA GLU A 83 -6.12 -5.79 13.77
C GLU A 83 -7.19 -5.38 12.74
N LEU A 84 -6.79 -4.74 11.65
CA LEU A 84 -7.71 -4.39 10.57
C LEU A 84 -8.19 -5.64 9.81
N GLU A 85 -7.34 -6.64 9.61
CA GLU A 85 -7.72 -7.90 8.95
C GLU A 85 -8.73 -8.71 9.77
N LYS A 86 -8.64 -8.68 11.10
CA LYS A 86 -9.68 -9.23 11.99
C LYS A 86 -11.02 -8.55 11.76
N LYS A 87 -11.04 -7.21 11.63
CA LYS A 87 -12.27 -6.44 11.39
C LYS A 87 -12.85 -6.64 9.99
N PHE A 88 -12.00 -6.78 8.98
CA PHE A 88 -12.41 -6.93 7.58
C PHE A 88 -12.50 -8.40 7.12
N SER A 89 -12.54 -9.35 8.07
CA SER A 89 -12.75 -10.80 7.92
C SER A 89 -12.64 -11.35 6.49
N GLY A 90 -11.46 -11.84 6.14
CA GLY A 90 -11.20 -12.48 4.84
C GLY A 90 -10.73 -11.54 3.73
N LYS A 91 -10.54 -10.24 4.04
CA LYS A 91 -9.91 -9.28 3.13
C LYS A 91 -8.48 -8.95 3.56
N ASP A 92 -7.55 -9.04 2.63
CA ASP A 92 -6.16 -8.62 2.88
C ASP A 92 -6.08 -7.09 2.94
N VAL A 93 -5.42 -6.54 3.97
CA VAL A 93 -5.26 -5.10 4.13
C VAL A 93 -3.85 -4.68 3.74
N ILE A 94 -3.75 -3.72 2.82
CA ILE A 94 -2.47 -3.20 2.30
C ILE A 94 -2.42 -1.67 2.49
N LEU A 95 -1.32 -1.19 3.08
CA LEU A 95 -1.11 0.23 3.38
C LEU A 95 -0.19 0.86 2.34
N ILE A 96 -0.62 1.93 1.66
CA ILE A 96 0.15 2.60 0.61
C ILE A 96 0.24 4.09 0.86
N ALA A 97 1.44 4.66 0.82
CA ALA A 97 1.56 6.11 0.89
C ALA A 97 1.11 6.80 -0.41
N THR A 98 0.30 7.83 -0.28
CA THR A 98 -0.13 8.72 -1.37
C THR A 98 1.05 9.48 -1.93
N ARG A 99 1.35 9.27 -3.21
CA ARG A 99 2.46 9.92 -3.92
C ARG A 99 1.94 10.64 -5.15
N ARG A 100 2.36 11.89 -5.34
CA ARG A 100 1.98 12.69 -6.50
C ARG A 100 2.98 12.50 -7.64
N ILE A 101 2.51 11.99 -8.78
CA ILE A 101 3.28 11.91 -10.02
C ILE A 101 3.18 13.25 -10.75
N VAL A 102 4.31 13.82 -11.15
CA VAL A 102 4.39 15.04 -11.96
C VAL A 102 4.86 14.68 -13.36
N ARG A 103 4.17 15.17 -14.38
CA ARG A 103 4.54 14.93 -15.78
C ARG A 103 5.91 15.56 -16.07
N PRO A 104 6.71 14.99 -16.99
CA PRO A 104 7.93 15.63 -17.44
C PRO A 104 7.62 17.05 -17.94
N PRO A 105 8.44 18.06 -17.59
CA PRO A 105 8.26 19.42 -18.10
C PRO A 105 8.42 19.41 -19.62
N LYS A 106 7.70 20.31 -20.32
CA LYS A 106 7.87 20.49 -21.76
C LYS A 106 9.26 21.06 -22.07
N LYS A 107 9.79 20.75 -23.26
CA LYS A 107 11.10 21.26 -23.73
C LYS A 107 11.09 22.79 -23.67
N GLY A 108 12.10 23.39 -23.01
CA GLY A 108 12.21 24.85 -22.82
C GLY A 108 11.60 25.40 -21.52
N SER A 109 11.00 24.56 -20.67
CA SER A 109 10.55 25.01 -19.35
C SER A 109 11.71 25.12 -18.36
N ALA A 110 11.77 26.24 -17.62
CA ALA A 110 12.69 26.42 -16.50
C ALA A 110 12.30 25.58 -15.25
N ALA A 111 11.08 25.02 -15.21
CA ALA A 111 10.59 24.30 -14.06
C ALA A 111 11.19 22.88 -14.00
N GLN A 112 12.07 22.64 -13.04
CA GLN A 112 12.65 21.32 -12.80
C GLN A 112 11.70 20.44 -11.97
N ARG A 113 11.39 19.25 -12.48
CA ARG A 113 10.62 18.23 -11.75
C ARG A 113 11.51 17.56 -10.69
N PRO A 114 11.04 17.40 -9.43
CA PRO A 114 11.72 16.58 -8.43
C PRO A 114 11.79 15.11 -8.85
N ARG A 115 12.95 14.45 -8.62
CA ARG A 115 13.15 13.03 -8.94
C ARG A 115 12.17 12.10 -8.20
N THR A 116 11.81 12.45 -6.98
CA THR A 116 10.85 11.72 -6.14
C THR A 116 9.42 11.72 -6.70
N ARG A 117 9.08 12.66 -7.59
CA ARG A 117 7.76 12.78 -8.24
C ARG A 117 7.74 12.25 -9.67
N THR A 118 8.76 11.49 -10.06
CA THR A 118 8.81 10.80 -11.35
C THR A 118 7.91 9.56 -11.33
N LEU A 119 7.36 9.17 -12.47
CA LEU A 119 6.52 7.94 -12.57
C LEU A 119 7.30 6.72 -12.10
N THR A 120 8.56 6.59 -12.53
CA THR A 120 9.43 5.45 -12.18
C THR A 120 9.68 5.37 -10.68
N ALA A 121 10.14 6.46 -10.05
CA ALA A 121 10.42 6.46 -8.61
C ALA A 121 9.15 6.25 -7.77
N VAL A 122 8.00 6.78 -8.19
CA VAL A 122 6.74 6.56 -7.49
C VAL A 122 6.30 5.10 -7.58
N HIS A 123 6.45 4.45 -8.74
CA HIS A 123 6.09 3.04 -8.90
C HIS A 123 7.01 2.12 -8.08
N GLU A 124 8.31 2.43 -8.00
CA GLU A 124 9.25 1.67 -7.16
C GLU A 124 8.92 1.83 -5.67
N ALA A 125 8.72 3.07 -5.21
CA ALA A 125 8.36 3.31 -3.82
C ALA A 125 6.97 2.78 -3.45
N MET A 126 6.06 2.64 -4.41
CA MET A 126 4.76 1.99 -4.22
C MET A 126 4.92 0.47 -4.09
N LEU A 127 5.79 -0.14 -4.91
CA LEU A 127 6.08 -1.56 -4.83
C LEU A 127 6.63 -1.93 -3.44
N GLU A 128 7.55 -1.13 -2.89
CA GLU A 128 8.07 -1.29 -1.52
C GLU A 128 7.00 -1.19 -0.43
N ASP A 129 5.99 -0.33 -0.61
CA ASP A 129 4.92 -0.19 0.39
C ASP A 129 3.96 -1.37 0.35
N VAL A 130 3.68 -1.91 -0.84
CA VAL A 130 2.76 -3.04 -1.02
C VAL A 130 3.28 -4.30 -0.32
N VAL A 131 4.59 -4.54 -0.33
CA VAL A 131 5.18 -5.81 0.14
C VAL A 131 5.54 -5.82 1.63
N LEU A 132 5.41 -4.69 2.34
CA LEU A 132 5.72 -4.60 3.76
C LEU A 132 4.90 -5.65 4.55
N PRO A 133 5.48 -6.42 5.49
CA PRO A 133 6.80 -6.29 6.12
C PRO A 133 7.99 -6.83 5.32
N ALA A 134 7.78 -7.59 4.25
CA ALA A 134 8.88 -8.18 3.49
C ALA A 134 9.69 -7.12 2.72
N GLU A 135 11.00 -7.32 2.63
CA GLU A 135 11.88 -6.49 1.83
C GLU A 135 12.13 -7.11 0.46
N ILE A 136 12.35 -6.24 -0.53
CA ILE A 136 12.65 -6.66 -1.91
C ILE A 136 14.17 -6.90 -2.01
N VAL A 137 14.56 -8.15 -2.20
CA VAL A 137 15.96 -8.56 -2.39
C VAL A 137 16.40 -8.37 -3.83
N GLY A 138 15.48 -8.56 -4.78
CA GLY A 138 15.82 -8.50 -6.20
C GLY A 138 14.63 -8.14 -7.07
N LYS A 139 14.93 -7.60 -8.25
CA LYS A 139 13.93 -7.27 -9.26
C LYS A 139 14.48 -7.57 -10.63
N ARG A 140 13.73 -8.33 -11.42
CA ARG A 140 14.07 -8.67 -12.82
C ARG A 140 12.88 -8.35 -13.71
N THR A 141 13.12 -7.75 -14.87
CA THR A 141 12.07 -7.55 -15.87
C THR A 141 12.30 -8.52 -17.01
N ARG A 142 11.37 -9.46 -17.19
CA ARG A 142 11.38 -10.40 -18.32
C ARG A 142 10.63 -9.79 -19.49
N TYR A 143 11.28 -9.74 -20.63
CA TYR A 143 10.68 -9.37 -21.91
C TYR A 143 10.28 -10.66 -22.63
N ARG A 144 9.03 -10.76 -23.05
CA ARG A 144 8.55 -11.87 -23.88
C ARG A 144 8.66 -11.52 -25.37
N LEU A 145 8.58 -12.54 -26.21
CA LEU A 145 8.56 -12.39 -27.68
C LEU A 145 7.39 -11.52 -28.15
N ASP A 146 6.24 -11.60 -27.46
CA ASP A 146 5.05 -10.78 -27.73
C ASP A 146 5.19 -9.30 -27.36
N GLY A 147 6.38 -8.87 -26.89
CA GLY A 147 6.63 -7.51 -26.39
C GLY A 147 6.09 -7.24 -24.98
N SER A 148 5.31 -8.17 -24.40
CA SER A 148 4.83 -8.06 -23.02
C SER A 148 5.99 -8.11 -22.02
N LYS A 149 5.84 -7.36 -20.93
CA LYS A 149 6.84 -7.25 -19.85
C LYS A 149 6.26 -7.80 -18.57
N ILE A 150 6.99 -8.69 -17.91
CA ILE A 150 6.68 -9.12 -16.54
C ILE A 150 7.80 -8.68 -15.62
N MET A 151 7.43 -8.03 -14.53
CA MET A 151 8.37 -7.77 -13.45
C MET A 151 8.30 -8.92 -12.43
N LYS A 152 9.40 -9.66 -12.30
CA LYS A 152 9.63 -10.62 -11.24
C LYS A 152 10.30 -9.92 -10.07
N VAL A 153 9.67 -9.97 -8.90
CA VAL A 153 10.14 -9.32 -7.68
C VAL A 153 10.44 -10.41 -6.67
N PHE A 154 11.67 -10.43 -6.19
CA PHE A 154 12.15 -11.40 -5.22
C PHE A 154 12.07 -10.80 -3.82
N LEU A 155 11.30 -11.44 -2.95
CA LEU A 155 11.13 -11.05 -1.55
C LEU A 155 12.13 -11.82 -0.66
N ASP A 156 12.44 -11.27 0.52
CA ASP A 156 13.29 -11.96 1.50
C ASP A 156 12.61 -13.27 1.99
N PRO A 157 13.27 -14.44 1.85
CA PRO A 157 12.75 -15.72 2.34
C PRO A 157 12.40 -15.74 3.83
N LYS A 158 13.00 -14.89 4.66
CA LYS A 158 12.73 -14.85 6.12
C LYS A 158 11.28 -14.51 6.45
N GLU A 159 10.66 -13.65 5.64
CA GLU A 159 9.29 -13.19 5.82
C GLU A 159 8.26 -14.05 5.06
N ARG A 160 8.69 -15.20 4.51
CA ARG A 160 7.86 -16.08 3.69
C ARG A 160 6.58 -16.51 4.41
N ASN A 161 6.70 -17.00 5.64
CA ASN A 161 5.55 -17.48 6.42
C ASN A 161 4.51 -16.38 6.67
N ASN A 162 4.93 -15.11 6.72
CA ASN A 162 4.06 -13.97 7.02
C ASN A 162 3.40 -13.36 5.77
N THR A 163 3.98 -13.53 4.58
CA THR A 163 3.56 -12.81 3.37
C THR A 163 3.16 -13.71 2.20
N GLU A 164 3.41 -15.03 2.26
CA GLU A 164 3.09 -15.99 1.20
C GLU A 164 1.59 -16.03 0.86
N TYR A 165 0.69 -15.91 1.84
CA TYR A 165 -0.76 -15.92 1.58
C TYR A 165 -1.28 -14.65 0.87
N LYS A 166 -0.49 -13.56 0.83
CA LYS A 166 -0.84 -12.24 0.26
C LYS A 166 -0.27 -11.98 -1.13
N LEU A 167 0.56 -12.87 -1.68
CA LEU A 167 1.28 -12.61 -2.94
C LEU A 167 0.36 -12.28 -4.12
N GLU A 168 -0.78 -12.96 -4.22
CA GLU A 168 -1.79 -12.68 -5.23
C GLU A 168 -2.42 -11.28 -5.06
N SER A 169 -2.72 -10.91 -3.82
CA SER A 169 -3.26 -9.59 -3.46
C SER A 169 -2.27 -8.48 -3.76
N PHE A 170 -0.97 -8.68 -3.49
CA PHE A 170 0.08 -7.73 -3.87
C PHE A 170 0.14 -7.52 -5.38
N SER A 171 0.06 -8.60 -6.17
CA SER A 171 0.08 -8.51 -7.64
C SER A 171 -1.13 -7.76 -8.17
N ALA A 172 -2.33 -8.11 -7.69
CA ALA A 172 -3.58 -7.47 -8.09
C ALA A 172 -3.62 -5.98 -7.74
N VAL A 173 -3.22 -5.60 -6.52
CA VAL A 173 -3.18 -4.20 -6.09
C VAL A 173 -2.17 -3.40 -6.90
N TYR A 174 -0.96 -3.92 -7.08
CA TYR A 174 0.06 -3.22 -7.85
C TYR A 174 -0.34 -3.08 -9.33
N ARG A 175 -0.98 -4.09 -9.92
CA ARG A 175 -1.53 -4.04 -11.28
C ARG A 175 -2.63 -2.99 -11.39
N LYS A 176 -3.56 -2.92 -10.44
CA LYS A 176 -4.66 -1.94 -10.42
C LYS A 176 -4.14 -0.50 -10.31
N LEU A 177 -3.12 -0.26 -9.51
CA LEU A 177 -2.59 1.08 -9.26
C LEU A 177 -1.60 1.55 -10.34
N SER A 178 -0.78 0.64 -10.88
CA SER A 178 0.33 0.99 -11.77
C SER A 178 0.13 0.57 -13.23
N GLY A 179 -0.83 -0.32 -13.51
CA GLY A 179 -1.05 -0.91 -14.82
C GLY A 179 0.04 -1.89 -15.28
N LYS A 180 0.97 -2.28 -14.38
CA LYS A 180 2.09 -3.18 -14.71
C LYS A 180 1.88 -4.55 -14.08
N ASP A 181 2.18 -5.59 -14.84
CA ASP A 181 2.11 -6.97 -14.36
C ASP A 181 3.36 -7.32 -13.52
N VAL A 182 3.12 -7.79 -12.31
CA VAL A 182 4.15 -8.20 -11.34
C VAL A 182 3.88 -9.60 -10.84
N VAL A 183 4.95 -10.38 -10.72
CA VAL A 183 4.95 -11.68 -10.05
C VAL A 183 5.93 -11.60 -8.88
N PHE A 184 5.45 -11.93 -7.69
CA PHE A 184 6.26 -11.99 -6.48
C PHE A 184 6.69 -13.44 -6.23
N GLU A 185 7.99 -13.64 -6.04
CA GLU A 185 8.59 -14.95 -5.81
C GLU A 185 9.58 -14.84 -4.64
N TYR A 186 9.87 -15.95 -3.96
CA TYR A 186 11.03 -16.03 -3.07
C TYR A 186 12.20 -16.60 -3.86
N PRO A 187 13.44 -16.09 -3.68
CA PRO A 187 14.60 -16.72 -4.27
C PRO A 187 14.69 -18.14 -3.72
N ILE A 188 14.85 -19.11 -4.62
CA ILE A 188 15.20 -20.47 -4.25
C ILE A 188 16.65 -20.35 -3.78
N THR A 189 16.90 -20.57 -2.49
CA THR A 189 18.26 -20.83 -2.02
C THR A 189 18.70 -22.11 -2.70
N ASP A 190 19.56 -22.02 -3.70
CA ASP A 190 20.32 -23.17 -4.16
C ASP A 190 21.05 -23.72 -2.93
N ALA A 191 20.72 -24.96 -2.57
CA ALA A 191 21.32 -25.70 -1.47
C ALA A 191 22.79 -26.02 -1.76
#